data_AF-A0A962I851-F1
#
_entry.id   AF-A0A962I851-F1
#
_cell.length_a   1.000
_cell.length_b   1.000
_cell.length_c   1.000
_cell.angle_alpha   90.00
_cell.angle_beta   90.00
_cell.angle_gamma   90.00
#
_symmetry.space_group_name_H-M   'P 1'
#
loop_
_entity.id
_entity.type
_entity.pdbx_description
1 polymer ?
#
loop_
_entity_poly.entity_id
_entity_poly.type
_entity_poly.pdbx_seq_one_letter_code
_entity_poly.pdbx_strand_id
1 'polypeptide(L)'
;RRHQDLRAMWLSDPLERQAPAAVSGQLTDGQHSGWLDLRRADRRNAWQQGWQQHAETIRSRLRSLAIPLTELDTQLSARDNLLPSLGRQARRQGSH
;
A
#
# COMPACT_ATOMS: atom_id res chain seq x y z
N ARG A 1 -9.67 18.26 -26.41
CA ARG A 1 -9.22 16.92 -25.98
C ARG A 1 -8.83 17.03 -24.51
N ARG A 2 -9.68 16.55 -23.58
CA ARG A 2 -9.36 16.62 -22.14
C ARG A 2 -8.36 15.50 -21.83
N HIS A 3 -7.12 15.86 -21.52
CA HIS A 3 -6.14 14.92 -20.99
C HIS A 3 -6.56 14.63 -19.54
N GLN A 4 -7.02 13.41 -19.24
CA GLN A 4 -7.24 13.01 -17.86
C GLN A 4 -5.98 12.31 -17.38
N ASP A 5 -5.30 12.93 -16.41
CA ASP A 5 -4.13 12.32 -15.78
C ASP A 5 -4.62 11.34 -14.71
N LEU A 6 -4.57 10.04 -15.03
CA LEU A 6 -4.89 8.98 -14.09
C LEU A 6 -3.68 8.69 -13.20
N ARG A 7 -3.89 8.60 -11.89
CA ARG A 7 -2.88 8.19 -10.92
C ARG A 7 -3.48 7.22 -9.93
N ALA A 8 -2.69 6.23 -9.55
CA ALA A 8 -3.04 5.28 -8.50
C ALA A 8 -2.35 5.67 -7.20
N MET A 9 -3.06 5.50 -6.09
CA MET A 9 -2.51 5.62 -4.75
C MET A 9 -2.81 4.33 -4.02
N TRP A 10 -1.81 3.77 -3.34
CA TRP A 10 -1.99 2.57 -2.53
C TRP A 10 -1.55 2.88 -1.10
N LEU A 11 -2.52 2.86 -0.19
CA LEU A 11 -2.30 2.98 1.24
C LEU A 11 -2.16 1.57 1.83
N SER A 12 -1.12 1.37 2.63
CA SER A 12 -0.84 0.11 3.31
C SER A 12 -0.48 0.33 4.77
N ASP A 13 -0.86 -0.61 5.62
CA ASP A 13 -0.40 -0.65 7.00
C ASP A 13 0.87 -1.51 7.12
N PRO A 14 1.87 -1.12 7.93
CA PRO A 14 3.07 -1.94 8.15
C PRO A 14 2.77 -3.37 8.61
N LEU A 15 1.69 -3.58 9.37
CA LEU A 15 1.25 -4.90 9.83
C LEU A 15 0.79 -5.79 8.67
N GLU A 16 0.38 -5.20 7.54
CA GLU A 16 0.07 -5.96 6.33
C GLU A 16 1.35 -6.44 5.64
N ARG A 17 2.39 -5.61 5.61
CA ARG A 17 3.69 -5.96 4.98
C ARG A 17 4.47 -7.00 5.74
N GLN A 18 4.44 -6.89 7.07
CA GLN A 18 5.17 -7.76 7.95
C GLN A 18 4.21 -8.36 8.97
N ALA A 19 4.07 -9.68 8.90
CA ALA A 19 3.30 -10.41 9.90
C ALA A 19 3.83 -10.05 11.29
N PRO A 20 2.95 -9.71 12.26
CA PRO A 20 3.37 -9.45 13.62
C PRO A 20 4.14 -10.64 14.20
N ALA A 21 4.91 -10.37 15.26
CA ALA A 21 5.54 -11.41 16.06
C ALA A 21 4.50 -12.48 16.46
N ALA A 22 4.96 -13.71 16.75
CA ALA A 22 4.12 -14.87 17.04
C ALA A 22 2.96 -14.55 18.01
N VAL A 23 1.80 -14.20 17.46
CA VAL A 23 0.65 -13.69 18.20
C VAL A 23 -0.55 -14.57 17.90
N SER A 24 -1.36 -14.81 18.93
CA SER A 24 -2.70 -15.33 18.77
C SER A 24 -3.66 -14.50 19.59
N GLY A 25 -4.74 -14.02 18.98
CA GLY A 25 -5.71 -13.21 19.69
C GLY A 25 -6.88 -12.80 18.81
N GLN A 26 -7.85 -12.17 19.45
CA GLN A 26 -8.98 -11.57 18.75
C GLN A 26 -8.54 -10.21 18.19
N LEU A 27 -8.65 -10.05 16.87
CA LEU A 27 -8.63 -8.75 16.22
C LEU A 27 -10.06 -8.24 16.12
N THR A 28 -10.24 -6.93 16.29
CA THR A 28 -11.52 -6.26 16.09
C THR A 28 -11.31 -4.90 15.46
N ASP A 29 -12.18 -4.53 14.53
CA ASP A 29 -12.26 -3.18 13.95
C ASP A 29 -13.39 -2.35 14.59
N GLY A 30 -14.02 -2.87 15.65
CA GLY A 30 -15.14 -2.25 16.35
C GLY A 30 -16.51 -2.63 15.77
N GLN A 31 -16.58 -3.21 14.57
CA GLN A 31 -17.82 -3.73 13.97
C GLN A 31 -17.78 -5.24 13.75
N HIS A 32 -16.59 -5.77 13.47
CA HIS A 32 -16.30 -7.17 13.21
C HIS A 32 -15.15 -7.62 14.09
N SER A 33 -15.21 -8.88 14.52
CA SER A 33 -14.11 -9.51 15.25
C SER A 33 -13.74 -10.83 14.60
N GLY A 34 -12.44 -11.11 14.56
CA GLY A 34 -11.87 -12.33 14.00
C GLY A 34 -10.74 -12.85 14.87
N TRP A 35 -10.53 -14.17 14.85
CA TRP A 35 -9.38 -14.76 15.53
C TRP A 35 -8.18 -14.81 14.59
N LEU A 36 -7.09 -14.17 14.98
CA LEU A 36 -5.81 -14.25 14.30
C LEU A 36 -4.89 -15.20 15.06
N ASP A 37 -4.30 -16.19 14.39
CA ASP A 37 -3.27 -17.05 14.97
C ASP A 37 -2.08 -17.17 14.02
N LEU A 38 -1.03 -16.43 14.36
CA LEU A 38 0.25 -16.32 13.66
C LEU A 38 1.39 -16.95 14.48
N ARG A 39 1.11 -17.82 15.45
CA ARG A 39 2.16 -18.48 16.24
C ARG A 39 3.04 -19.39 15.39
N ARG A 40 2.44 -20.04 14.40
CA ARG A 40 3.16 -20.93 13.49
C ARG A 40 3.88 -20.14 12.39
N ALA A 41 5.12 -20.55 12.10
CA ALA A 41 5.96 -19.88 11.11
C ALA A 41 5.42 -20.00 9.68
N ASP A 42 4.80 -21.13 9.34
CA ASP A 42 4.13 -21.35 8.04
C ASP A 42 3.05 -20.29 7.77
N ARG A 43 2.24 -19.94 8.77
CA ARG A 43 1.20 -18.92 8.65
C ARG A 43 1.77 -17.52 8.47
N ARG A 44 2.85 -17.17 9.19
CA ARG A 44 3.55 -15.89 8.99
C ARG A 44 4.18 -15.81 7.60
N ASN A 45 4.77 -16.90 7.13
CA ASN A 45 5.33 -16.97 5.79
C ASN A 45 4.24 -16.84 4.72
N ALA A 46 3.10 -17.52 4.89
CA ALA A 46 1.96 -17.42 3.98
C ALA A 46 1.39 -15.98 3.94
N TRP A 47 1.29 -15.32 5.10
CA TRP A 47 0.91 -13.91 5.19
C TRP A 47 1.84 -13.03 4.35
N GLN A 48 3.15 -13.14 4.58
CA GLN A 48 4.15 -12.34 3.88
C GLN A 48 4.18 -12.61 2.37
N GLN A 49 4.04 -13.88 1.97
CA GLN A 49 3.96 -14.26 0.56
C GLN A 49 2.71 -13.72 -0.11
N GLY A 50 1.55 -13.82 0.56
CA GLY A 50 0.28 -13.28 0.06
C GLY A 50 0.36 -11.77 -0.17
N TRP A 51 0.93 -11.03 0.80
CA TRP A 51 1.19 -9.61 0.65
C TRP A 51 2.07 -9.29 -0.56
N GLN A 52 3.21 -9.97 -0.69
CA GLN A 52 4.16 -9.75 -1.79
C GLN A 52 3.53 -10.05 -3.17
N GLN A 53 2.79 -11.15 -3.28
CA GLN A 53 2.10 -11.52 -4.52
C GLN A 53 1.04 -10.49 -4.92
N HIS A 54 0.27 -9.99 -3.95
CA HIS A 54 -0.71 -8.95 -4.19
C HIS A 54 -0.06 -7.64 -4.64
N ALA A 55 1.01 -7.22 -3.96
CA ALA A 55 1.79 -6.04 -4.30
C ALA A 55 2.32 -6.10 -5.73
N GLU A 56 2.95 -7.22 -6.09
CA GLU A 56 3.51 -7.44 -7.42
C GLU A 56 2.42 -7.42 -8.51
N THR A 57 1.26 -8.01 -8.20
CA THR A 57 0.10 -8.00 -9.11
C THR A 57 -0.38 -6.58 -9.39
N ILE A 58 -0.53 -5.75 -8.36
CA ILE A 58 -0.95 -4.35 -8.51
C ILE A 58 0.08 -3.57 -9.33
N ARG A 59 1.36 -3.65 -8.94
CA ARG A 59 2.45 -2.93 -9.61
C ARG A 59 2.56 -3.32 -11.08
N SER A 60 2.50 -4.61 -11.38
CA SER A 60 2.57 -5.12 -12.75
C SER A 60 1.42 -4.61 -13.61
N ARG A 61 0.18 -4.63 -13.08
CA ARG A 61 -1.01 -4.10 -13.77
C ARG A 61 -0.90 -2.60 -14.04
N LEU A 62 -0.56 -1.81 -13.03
CA LEU A 62 -0.45 -0.35 -13.20
C LEU A 62 0.70 0.03 -14.15
N ARG A 63 1.83 -0.68 -14.09
CA ARG A 63 2.93 -0.52 -15.03
C ARG A 63 2.50 -0.83 -16.46
N SER A 64 1.71 -1.89 -16.68
CA SER A 64 1.20 -2.25 -18.01
C SER A 64 0.29 -1.18 -18.63
N LEU A 65 -0.36 -0.37 -17.77
CA LEU A 65 -1.23 0.73 -18.16
C LEU A 65 -0.53 2.09 -18.17
N ALA A 66 0.78 2.12 -17.90
CA ALA A 66 1.57 3.35 -17.70
C ALA A 66 0.96 4.30 -16.65
N ILE A 67 0.26 3.76 -15.65
CA ILE A 67 -0.34 4.53 -14.56
C ILE A 67 0.70 4.68 -13.45
N PRO A 68 1.08 5.90 -13.07
CA PRO A 68 1.95 6.12 -11.91
C PRO A 68 1.28 5.65 -10.63
N LEU A 69 2.02 4.88 -9.81
CA LEU A 69 1.61 4.44 -8.47
C LEU A 69 2.37 5.22 -7.41
N THR A 70 1.65 5.81 -6.46
CA THR A 70 2.22 6.33 -5.22
C THR A 70 1.88 5.38 -4.08
N GLU A 71 2.89 4.87 -3.40
CA GLU A 71 2.72 4.02 -2.20
C GLU A 71 2.79 4.89 -0.95
N LEU A 72 1.84 4.67 -0.04
CA LEU A 72 1.65 5.43 1.19
C LEU A 72 1.60 4.45 2.37
N ASP A 73 2.14 4.89 3.50
CA ASP A 73 2.19 4.13 4.75
C ASP A 73 1.39 4.84 5.85
N THR A 74 0.56 4.12 6.60
CA THR A 74 -0.21 4.66 7.72
C THR A 74 0.63 5.15 8.90
N GLN A 75 1.93 4.79 8.98
CA GLN A 75 2.86 5.31 10.00
C GLN A 75 3.22 6.79 9.81
N LEU A 76 3.18 7.28 8.58
CA LEU A 76 3.49 8.66 8.27
C LEU A 76 2.20 9.46 8.21
N SER A 77 2.24 10.72 8.67
CA SER A 77 1.06 11.58 8.59
C SER A 77 0.64 11.74 7.12
N ALA A 78 -0.67 11.86 6.85
CA ALA A 78 -1.18 12.07 5.49
C ALA A 78 -0.50 13.28 4.80
N ARG A 79 -0.13 14.30 5.59
CA ARG A 79 0.61 15.48 5.13
C ARG A 79 2.00 15.12 4.63
N ASP A 80 2.74 14.30 5.36
CA ASP A 80 4.11 13.88 5.01
C ASP A 80 4.12 12.92 3.81
N ASN A 81 3.09 12.09 3.70
CA ASN A 81 2.90 11.11 2.62
C ASN A 81 2.45 11.73 1.27
N LEU A 82 1.54 12.71 1.30
CA LEU A 82 0.89 13.22 0.09
C LEU A 82 1.59 14.45 -0.53
N LEU A 83 2.22 15.30 0.28
CA LEU A 83 2.84 16.53 -0.24
C LEU A 83 3.98 16.27 -1.25
N PRO A 84 4.88 15.29 -1.05
CA PRO A 84 5.95 15.02 -2.01
C PRO A 84 5.45 14.50 -3.37
N SER A 85 4.35 13.74 -3.37
CA SER A 85 3.76 13.13 -4.57
C SER A 85 2.86 14.10 -5.35
N LEU A 86 2.29 15.11 -4.68
CA LEU A 86 1.46 16.15 -5.29
C LEU A 86 2.26 17.42 -5.67
N GLY A 87 3.33 17.76 -4.94
CA GLY A 87 4.03 19.04 -5.08
C GLY A 87 5.15 19.13 -6.13
N ARG A 88 5.75 18.01 -6.57
CA ARG A 88 6.95 18.03 -7.43
C ARG A 88 6.73 18.32 -8.93
N GLN A 89 5.49 18.47 -9.41
CA GLN A 89 5.24 18.68 -10.85
C GLN A 89 4.61 20.01 -11.24
N ALA A 90 4.40 20.96 -10.31
CA ALA A 90 3.98 22.32 -10.65
C ALA A 90 5.04 23.13 -11.45
N ARG A 91 6.24 22.59 -11.69
CA ARG A 91 7.32 23.23 -12.47
C ARG A 91 8.02 22.25 -13.41
N ARG A 92 7.31 21.67 -14.37
CA ARG A 92 7.91 21.13 -15.60
C ARG A 92 6.94 21.26 -16.79
N GLN A 93 6.48 22.47 -17.04
CA GLN A 93 6.03 22.90 -18.37
C GLN A 93 6.44 24.36 -18.55
N GLY A 94 7.23 24.63 -19.60
CA GLY A 94 7.67 25.97 -20.01
C GLY A 94 9.18 26.17 -19.99
N SER A 95 9.83 25.82 -21.10
CA SER A 95 10.78 26.68 -21.83
C SER A 95 11.48 25.85 -22.92
N HIS A 96 10.88 25.85 -24.11
CA HIS A 96 11.58 25.80 -25.38
C HIS A 96 10.95 26.85 -26.28
#